data_AF-A0A965RHP4-F1
#
_entry.id   AF-A0A965RHP4-F1
#
_cell.length_a   1.000
_cell.length_b   1.000
_cell.length_c   1.000
_cell.angle_alpha   90.00
_cell.angle_beta   90.00
_cell.angle_gamma   90.00
#
_symmetry.space_group_name_H-M   'P 1'
#
loop_
_entity.id
_entity.type
_entity.pdbx_description
1 polymer ?
#
loop_
_entity_poly.entity_id
_entity_poly.type
_entity_poly.pdbx_seq_one_letter_code
_entity_poly.pdbx_strand_id
1 'polypeptide(L)'
;WTGQANYITAYFSGWRSKAPQTGWTVWSVADARLYYYSGTAWATLATPFLQATTTYDPPSLATGATTQSADVAVSGAALGDFVQVAAPYDLQGIVATGFVRAAGQVRIVLHNPTAGAIDLASGTWAVRVQKA
;
A
#
# COMPACT_ATOMS: atom_id res chain seq x y z
N TRP A 1 0.43 23.74 28.88
CA TRP A 1 -0.55 23.71 27.78
C TRP A 1 -1.48 22.54 28.04
N THR A 2 -2.77 22.80 28.19
CA THR A 2 -3.82 21.78 28.22
C THR A 2 -4.33 21.63 26.80
N GLY A 3 -3.96 20.54 26.12
CA GLY A 3 -4.14 20.44 24.68
C GLY A 3 -5.56 20.66 24.19
N GLN A 4 -5.71 21.48 23.15
CA GLN A 4 -6.98 21.63 22.43
C GLN A 4 -6.96 20.68 21.23
N ALA A 5 -7.89 19.73 21.22
CA ALA A 5 -8.07 18.83 20.08
C ALA A 5 -8.37 19.65 18.81
N ASN A 6 -7.80 19.23 17.67
CA ASN A 6 -7.98 19.86 16.36
C ASN A 6 -7.42 21.28 16.20
N TYR A 7 -6.52 21.77 17.06
CA TYR A 7 -5.86 23.07 16.86
C TYR A 7 -4.41 22.89 16.41
N ILE A 8 -3.94 23.78 15.54
CA ILE A 8 -2.49 23.93 15.31
C ILE A 8 -1.94 24.81 16.41
N THR A 9 -0.92 24.31 17.12
CA THR A 9 -0.25 25.03 18.19
C THR A 9 1.23 25.20 17.87
N ALA A 10 1.76 26.41 18.02
CA ALA A 10 3.17 26.70 17.84
C ALA A 10 3.69 27.59 18.98
N TYR A 11 4.99 27.48 19.27
CA TYR A 11 5.68 28.26 20.29
C TYR A 11 6.68 29.21 19.62
N PHE A 12 6.53 30.51 19.88
CA PHE A 12 7.44 31.55 19.38
C PHE A 12 7.94 32.47 20.49
N SER A 13 7.04 32.86 21.40
CA SER A 13 7.32 33.64 22.62
C SER A 13 6.22 33.40 23.66
N GLY A 14 5.79 32.14 23.73
CA GLY A 14 4.53 31.71 24.35
C GLY A 14 3.74 30.83 23.39
N TRP A 15 2.82 30.04 23.94
CA TRP A 15 1.94 29.19 23.16
C TRP A 15 0.91 30.03 22.39
N ARG A 16 0.76 29.73 21.10
CA ARG A 16 -0.30 30.28 20.23
C ARG A 16 -1.02 29.10 19.58
N SER A 17 -2.35 29.15 19.57
CA SER A 17 -3.20 28.12 18.97
C SER A 17 -4.12 28.76 17.94
N LYS A 18 -4.36 28.10 16.81
CA LYS A 18 -5.32 28.53 15.79
C LYS A 18 -6.23 27.38 15.39
N ALA A 19 -7.54 27.67 15.35
CA ALA A 19 -8.50 26.75 14.77
C ALA A 19 -8.22 26.63 13.25
N PRO A 20 -8.06 25.41 12.72
CA PRO A 20 -7.86 25.22 11.29
C PRO A 20 -9.12 25.59 10.50
N GLN A 21 -8.93 25.98 9.25
CA GLN A 21 -10.03 26.20 8.31
C GLN A 21 -10.11 25.01 7.35
N THR A 22 -11.29 24.74 6.83
CA THR A 22 -11.50 23.67 5.84
C THR A 22 -10.51 23.81 4.68
N GLY A 23 -9.82 22.72 4.34
CA GLY A 23 -8.83 22.68 3.27
C GLY A 23 -7.40 23.03 3.69
N TRP A 24 -7.16 23.43 4.95
CA TRP A 24 -5.80 23.56 5.46
C TRP A 24 -5.06 22.23 5.42
N THR A 25 -3.78 22.25 5.11
CA THR A 25 -2.91 21.07 5.12
C THR A 25 -1.77 21.23 6.12
N VAL A 26 -1.36 20.12 6.75
CA VAL A 26 -0.22 20.08 7.68
C VAL A 26 0.59 18.82 7.48
N TRP A 27 1.92 18.95 7.48
CA TRP A 27 2.81 17.80 7.57
C TRP A 27 3.02 17.43 9.03
N SER A 28 2.69 16.20 9.39
CA SER A 28 2.96 15.64 10.71
C SER A 28 4.32 14.96 10.69
N VAL A 29 5.22 15.43 11.55
CA VAL A 29 6.55 14.83 11.76
C VAL A 29 6.51 13.58 12.63
N ALA A 30 5.43 13.36 13.39
CA ALA A 30 5.32 12.20 14.26
C ALA A 30 5.12 10.89 13.48
N ASP A 31 4.47 10.98 12.32
CA ASP A 31 4.15 9.83 11.46
C ASP A 31 4.51 10.06 9.98
N ALA A 32 5.19 11.16 9.66
CA ALA A 32 5.65 11.52 8.32
C ALA A 32 4.51 11.52 7.28
N ARG A 33 3.37 12.15 7.62
CA ARG A 33 2.18 12.20 6.77
C ARG A 33 1.66 13.62 6.58
N LEU A 34 1.08 13.85 5.40
CA LEU A 34 0.32 15.05 5.11
C LEU A 34 -1.13 14.85 5.54
N TYR A 35 -1.66 15.76 6.35
CA TYR A 35 -3.05 15.83 6.77
C TYR A 35 -3.73 17.02 6.13
N TYR A 36 -5.06 16.96 5.98
CA TYR A 36 -5.93 18.07 5.65
C TYR A 36 -7.05 18.21 6.68
N TYR A 37 -7.55 19.42 6.91
CA TYR A 37 -8.70 19.65 7.78
C TYR A 37 -10.00 19.59 6.98
N SER A 38 -10.89 18.66 7.33
CA SER A 38 -12.18 18.42 6.65
C SER A 38 -13.24 19.48 6.99
N GLY A 39 -12.98 20.35 7.97
CA GLY A 39 -13.97 21.22 8.59
C GLY A 39 -14.37 20.76 9.99
N THR A 40 -14.20 19.48 10.30
CA THR A 40 -14.52 18.89 11.61
C THR A 40 -13.33 18.19 12.28
N ALA A 41 -12.41 17.63 11.49
CA ALA A 41 -11.23 16.92 11.99
C ALA A 41 -10.07 16.94 10.97
N TRP A 42 -8.88 16.60 11.45
CA TRP A 42 -7.73 16.30 10.58
C TRP A 42 -7.88 14.89 9.99
N ALA A 43 -7.71 14.78 8.67
CA ALA A 43 -7.71 13.52 7.92
C ALA A 43 -6.45 13.43 7.05
N THR A 44 -5.94 12.24 6.76
CA THR A 44 -4.74 12.09 5.91
C THR A 44 -5.05 12.48 4.45
N LEU A 45 -4.21 13.34 3.85
CA LEU A 45 -4.42 13.88 2.49
C LEU A 45 -4.08 12.88 1.37
N ALA A 46 -3.24 11.88 1.66
CA ALA A 46 -3.04 10.74 0.79
C ALA A 46 -3.18 9.48 1.64
N THR A 47 -3.96 8.49 1.20
CA THR A 47 -3.88 7.14 1.75
C THR A 47 -2.45 6.66 1.51
N PRO A 48 -1.63 6.50 2.56
CA PRO A 48 -0.26 6.07 2.38
C PRO A 48 -0.31 4.69 1.72
N PHE A 49 0.33 4.55 0.57
CA PHE A 49 0.56 3.24 -0.01
C PHE A 49 1.94 2.75 0.41
N LEU A 50 2.02 1.48 0.79
CA LEU A 50 3.26 0.78 1.08
C LEU A 50 3.71 0.09 -0.21
N GLN A 51 5.01 0.00 -0.45
CA GLN A 51 5.53 -0.64 -1.65
C GLN A 51 6.73 -1.52 -1.31
N ALA A 52 6.80 -2.68 -1.95
CA ALA A 52 7.96 -3.56 -1.90
C ALA A 52 8.17 -4.22 -3.26
N THR A 53 9.37 -4.75 -3.46
CA THR A 53 9.70 -5.59 -4.61
C THR A 53 10.21 -6.95 -4.15
N THR A 54 10.04 -7.95 -5.01
CA THR A 54 10.62 -9.28 -4.81
C THR A 54 11.09 -9.83 -6.15
N THR A 55 12.15 -10.61 -6.14
CA THR A 55 12.45 -11.50 -7.26
C THR A 55 11.52 -12.71 -7.14
N TYR A 56 10.81 -13.03 -8.20
CA TYR A 56 9.94 -14.20 -8.27
C TYR A 56 10.10 -14.87 -9.63
N ASP A 57 10.39 -16.17 -9.57
CA ASP A 57 10.48 -17.08 -10.70
C ASP A 57 9.30 -18.06 -10.60
N PRO A 58 8.17 -17.79 -11.28
CA PRO A 58 7.02 -18.68 -11.22
C PRO A 58 7.35 -20.02 -11.91
N PRO A 59 6.94 -21.17 -11.35
CA PRO A 59 6.98 -22.41 -12.11
C PRO A 59 6.06 -22.29 -13.34
N SER A 60 6.36 -23.03 -14.41
CA SER A 60 5.46 -23.12 -15.57
C SER A 60 4.03 -23.49 -15.12
N LEU A 61 3.05 -22.71 -15.61
CA LEU A 61 1.64 -22.88 -15.27
C LEU A 61 0.91 -23.61 -16.39
N ALA A 62 0.45 -24.83 -16.13
CA ALA A 62 -0.50 -25.52 -16.99
C ALA A 62 -1.83 -24.74 -17.10
N THR A 63 -2.65 -25.07 -18.11
CA THR A 63 -4.00 -24.50 -18.24
C THR A 63 -4.82 -24.72 -16.97
N GLY A 64 -5.44 -23.65 -16.48
CA GLY A 64 -6.25 -23.64 -15.26
C GLY A 64 -5.43 -23.67 -13.96
N ALA A 65 -4.10 -23.77 -14.02
CA ALA A 65 -3.27 -23.81 -12.83
C ALA A 65 -3.21 -22.45 -12.13
N THR A 66 -3.04 -22.51 -10.81
CA THR A 66 -2.81 -21.35 -9.95
C THR A 66 -1.58 -21.58 -9.08
N THR A 67 -0.73 -20.58 -8.95
CA THR A 67 0.45 -20.61 -8.07
C THR A 67 0.55 -19.32 -7.27
N GLN A 68 1.38 -19.34 -6.22
CA GLN A 68 1.63 -18.20 -5.34
C GLN A 68 3.13 -17.98 -5.17
N SER A 69 3.53 -16.71 -5.03
CA SER A 69 4.89 -16.36 -4.62
C SER A 69 5.17 -16.77 -3.18
N ALA A 70 6.45 -16.73 -2.81
CA ALA A 70 6.85 -16.63 -1.41
C ALA A 70 6.33 -15.32 -0.78
N ASP A 71 6.45 -15.22 0.54
CA ASP A 71 6.02 -14.06 1.30
C ASP A 71 6.88 -12.83 0.95
N VAL A 72 6.22 -11.76 0.51
CA VAL A 72 6.84 -10.46 0.24
C VAL A 72 6.66 -9.57 1.47
N ALA A 73 7.77 -9.16 2.06
CA ALA A 73 7.78 -8.31 3.25
C ALA A 73 7.35 -6.88 2.89
N VAL A 74 6.20 -6.46 3.41
CA VAL A 74 5.65 -5.11 3.27
C VAL A 74 5.29 -4.57 4.64
N SER A 75 6.27 -3.98 5.33
CA SER A 75 6.12 -3.44 6.69
C SER A 75 4.93 -2.47 6.78
N GLY A 76 4.00 -2.74 7.70
CA GLY A 76 2.79 -1.94 7.90
C GLY A 76 1.55 -2.44 7.15
N ALA A 77 1.68 -3.44 6.27
CA ALA A 77 0.52 -4.08 5.64
C ALA A 77 -0.28 -4.87 6.69
N ALA A 78 -1.61 -4.77 6.63
CA ALA A 78 -2.54 -5.47 7.51
C ALA A 78 -3.62 -6.20 6.71
N LEU A 79 -4.20 -7.23 7.30
CA LEU A 79 -5.34 -7.95 6.71
C LEU A 79 -6.46 -6.97 6.36
N GLY A 80 -7.02 -7.08 5.16
CA GLY A 80 -8.06 -6.19 4.64
C GLY A 80 -7.53 -5.04 3.78
N ASP A 81 -6.22 -4.78 3.75
CA ASP A 81 -5.65 -3.78 2.84
C ASP A 81 -5.73 -4.23 1.37
N PHE A 82 -5.89 -3.27 0.47
CA PHE A 82 -5.88 -3.51 -0.96
C PHE A 82 -4.46 -3.78 -1.45
N VAL A 83 -4.27 -4.77 -2.32
CA VAL A 83 -2.97 -5.10 -2.91
C VAL A 83 -3.06 -5.04 -4.42
N GLN A 84 -2.18 -4.24 -5.01
CA GLN A 84 -1.94 -4.17 -6.44
C GLN A 84 -0.59 -4.82 -6.75
N VAL A 85 -0.54 -5.56 -7.86
CA VAL A 85 0.68 -6.25 -8.33
C VAL A 85 1.08 -5.68 -9.68
N ALA A 86 2.36 -5.38 -9.84
CA ALA A 86 2.95 -5.00 -11.12
C ALA A 86 3.94 -6.08 -11.56
N ALA A 87 3.66 -6.70 -12.70
CA ALA A 87 4.52 -7.66 -13.36
C ALA A 87 5.67 -6.95 -14.09
N PRO A 88 6.88 -7.54 -14.15
CA PRO A 88 8.01 -6.94 -14.85
C PRO A 88 7.98 -7.13 -16.38
N TYR A 89 7.03 -7.91 -16.89
CA TYR A 89 6.90 -8.28 -18.30
C TYR A 89 5.42 -8.55 -18.66
N ASP A 90 5.16 -8.81 -19.95
CA ASP A 90 3.85 -9.26 -20.42
C ASP A 90 3.48 -10.62 -19.81
N LEU A 91 2.28 -10.69 -19.22
CA LEU A 91 1.75 -11.89 -18.58
C LEU A 91 1.22 -12.93 -19.56
N GLN A 92 1.15 -12.63 -20.86
CA GLN A 92 0.73 -13.58 -21.89
C GLN A 92 -0.68 -14.16 -21.64
N GLY A 93 -1.55 -13.38 -20.99
CA GLY A 93 -2.90 -13.79 -20.62
C GLY A 93 -3.05 -14.39 -19.22
N ILE A 94 -1.96 -14.56 -18.46
CA ILE A 94 -2.04 -14.88 -17.02
C ILE A 94 -2.65 -13.72 -16.24
N VAL A 95 -3.50 -14.05 -15.28
CA VAL A 95 -4.07 -13.09 -14.34
C VAL A 95 -3.20 -13.04 -13.09
N ALA A 96 -2.74 -11.84 -12.71
CA ALA A 96 -2.00 -11.60 -11.48
C ALA A 96 -2.85 -10.80 -10.49
N THR A 97 -2.93 -11.29 -9.25
CA THR A 97 -3.54 -10.59 -8.11
C THR A 97 -2.63 -10.67 -6.90
N GLY A 98 -2.95 -9.96 -5.83
CA GLY A 98 -2.23 -10.07 -4.56
C GLY A 98 -3.15 -9.85 -3.37
N PHE A 99 -2.69 -10.28 -2.20
CA PHE A 99 -3.39 -10.06 -0.94
C PHE A 99 -2.42 -10.07 0.24
N VAL A 100 -2.80 -9.40 1.33
CA VAL A 100 -2.09 -9.48 2.61
C VAL A 100 -2.46 -10.82 3.25
N ARG A 101 -1.48 -11.72 3.44
CA ARG A 101 -1.73 -13.03 4.07
C ARG A 101 -1.65 -13.00 5.60
N ALA A 102 -0.86 -12.06 6.12
CA ALA A 102 -0.58 -11.83 7.54
C ALA A 102 0.01 -10.43 7.71
N ALA A 103 0.09 -9.93 8.94
CA ALA A 103 0.69 -8.63 9.22
C ALA A 103 2.10 -8.54 8.62
N GLY A 104 2.32 -7.51 7.79
CA GLY A 104 3.58 -7.26 7.11
C GLY A 104 3.91 -8.19 5.94
N GLN A 105 3.02 -9.11 5.55
CA GLN A 105 3.31 -10.15 4.55
C GLN A 105 2.25 -10.19 3.45
N VAL A 106 2.71 -10.03 2.21
CA VAL A 106 1.89 -10.06 0.98
C VAL A 106 2.27 -11.27 0.13
N ARG A 107 1.30 -11.82 -0.60
CA ARG A 107 1.56 -12.78 -1.68
C ARG A 107 1.03 -12.31 -3.01
N ILE A 108 1.75 -12.66 -4.06
CA ILE A 108 1.29 -12.58 -5.45
C ILE A 108 0.65 -13.92 -5.80
N VAL A 109 -0.49 -13.89 -6.47
CA VAL A 109 -1.21 -15.05 -7.00
C VAL A 109 -1.26 -14.94 -8.51
N LEU A 110 -0.87 -16.00 -9.19
CA LEU A 110 -0.96 -16.11 -10.64
C LEU A 110 -1.93 -17.22 -11.01
N HIS A 111 -2.80 -16.96 -11.99
CA HIS A 111 -3.71 -17.94 -12.56
C HIS A 111 -3.60 -17.94 -14.08
N ASN A 112 -3.50 -19.11 -14.69
CA ASN A 112 -3.46 -19.26 -16.14
C ASN A 112 -4.85 -19.68 -16.70
N PRO A 113 -5.66 -18.74 -17.21
CA PRO A 113 -6.95 -19.05 -17.84
C PRO A 113 -6.83 -19.41 -19.32
N THR A 114 -5.61 -19.48 -19.87
CA THR A 114 -5.39 -19.69 -21.31
C THR A 114 -5.47 -21.17 -21.70
N ALA A 115 -5.49 -21.46 -23.01
CA ALA A 115 -5.61 -22.81 -23.55
C ALA A 115 -4.28 -23.60 -23.58
N GLY A 116 -3.17 -23.04 -23.08
CA GLY A 116 -1.86 -23.69 -23.08
C GLY A 116 -1.06 -23.45 -21.81
N ALA A 117 0.00 -24.24 -21.64
CA ALA A 117 0.98 -23.99 -20.58
C ALA A 117 1.80 -22.74 -20.89
N ILE A 118 2.02 -21.90 -19.88
CA ILE A 118 2.81 -20.68 -19.98
C ILE A 118 3.95 -20.75 -18.98
N ASP A 119 5.16 -20.45 -19.45
CA ASP A 119 6.37 -20.38 -18.63
C ASP A 119 6.85 -18.93 -18.60
N LEU A 120 6.68 -18.28 -17.45
CA LEU A 120 7.10 -16.89 -17.26
C LEU A 120 8.55 -16.89 -16.77
N ALA A 121 9.36 -15.96 -17.29
CA ALA A 121 10.74 -15.83 -16.82
C ALA A 121 10.82 -15.30 -15.38
N SER A 122 11.91 -15.60 -14.67
CA SER A 122 12.24 -14.90 -13.43
C SER A 122 12.29 -13.38 -13.61
N GLY A 123 11.77 -12.62 -12.66
CA GLY A 123 11.79 -11.16 -12.71
C GLY A 123 11.59 -10.48 -11.36
N THR A 124 11.75 -9.16 -11.35
CA THR A 124 11.52 -8.32 -10.16
C THR A 124 10.09 -7.77 -10.19
N TRP A 125 9.21 -8.38 -9.41
CA TRP A 125 7.82 -7.98 -9.26
C TRP A 125 7.70 -6.88 -8.20
N ALA A 126 6.72 -5.99 -8.38
CA ALA A 126 6.41 -4.97 -7.38
C ALA A 126 4.99 -5.16 -6.82
N VAL A 127 4.84 -4.93 -5.52
CA VAL A 127 3.54 -4.91 -4.85
C VAL A 127 3.32 -3.56 -4.22
N ARG A 128 2.10 -3.03 -4.38
CA ARG A 128 1.64 -1.81 -3.72
C ARG A 128 0.46 -2.17 -2.81
N VAL A 129 0.54 -1.78 -1.55
CA VAL A 129 -0.51 -1.98 -0.57
C VAL A 129 -1.14 -0.64 -0.25
N GLN A 130 -2.43 -0.49 -0.51
CA GLN A 130 -3.19 0.70 -0.13
C GLN A 130 -4.03 0.36 1.11
N LYS A 131 -3.93 1.22 2.13
CA LYS A 131 -4.73 1.07 3.35
C LYS A 131 -6.22 1.19 3.03
N ALA A 132 -7.01 0.24 3.52
CA ALA A 132 -8.47 0.26 3.44
C ALA A 132 -9.07 1.38 4.29
#